data_AF-A0A6V7IXZ8-F1
#
_entry.id   AF-A0A6V7IXZ8-F1
#
_cell.length_a   1.000
_cell.length_b   1.000
_cell.length_c   1.000
_cell.angle_alpha   90.00
_cell.angle_beta   90.00
_cell.angle_gamma   90.00
#
_symmetry.space_group_name_H-M   'P 1'
#
loop_
_entity.id
_entity.type
_entity.pdbx_description
1 polymer ?
#
loop_
_entity_poly.entity_id
_entity_poly.type
_entity_poly.pdbx_seq_one_letter_code
_entity_poly.pdbx_strand_id
1 'polypeptide(L)' 'VRCHIVHLSASDALKIVADAKKAGAPLTAETCHHYLTFAAEDIPDGSTQFKCCPPIRNKENR' A
#
# COMPACT_ATOMS: atom_id res chain seq x y z
N VAL A 1 4.05 -22.21 3.17
CA VAL A 1 4.74 -21.55 2.02
C VAL A 1 5.09 -20.13 2.43
N ARG A 2 6.23 -19.56 1.97
CA ARG A 2 6.60 -18.17 2.25
C ARG A 2 5.81 -17.23 1.35
N CYS A 3 5.34 -16.10 1.88
CA CYS A 3 4.54 -15.12 1.14
C CYS A 3 5.17 -13.72 1.23
N HIS A 4 5.16 -12.98 0.12
CA HIS A 4 5.56 -11.58 0.07
C HIS A 4 4.44 -10.77 -0.58
N ILE A 5 3.94 -9.76 0.14
CA ILE A 5 2.92 -8.83 -0.37
C ILE A 5 3.63 -7.64 -1.01
N VAL A 6 3.57 -7.57 -2.34
CA VAL A 6 4.11 -6.46 -3.11
C VAL A 6 3.22 -5.22 -3.01
N HIS A 7 3.83 -4.04 -3.22
CA HIS A 7 3.15 -2.76 -3.45
C HIS A 7 1.90 -2.52 -2.57
N LEU A 8 2.00 -2.76 -1.26
CA LEU A 8 0.88 -2.58 -0.34
C LEU A 8 0.51 -1.10 -0.25
N SER A 9 -0.70 -0.76 -0.69
CA SER A 9 -1.20 0.62 -0.70
C SER A 9 -2.30 0.89 0.31
N ALA A 10 -2.79 -0.13 1.02
CA ALA A 10 -3.97 -0.04 1.89
C ALA A 10 -3.58 -0.10 3.38
N SER A 11 -3.92 0.94 4.15
CA SER A 11 -3.57 1.05 5.57
C SER A 11 -4.39 0.12 6.47
N ASP A 12 -5.62 -0.21 6.07
CA ASP A 12 -6.49 -1.19 6.74
C ASP A 12 -5.84 -2.59 6.83
N ALA A 13 -5.05 -2.97 5.82
CA ALA A 13 -4.31 -4.23 5.78
C ALA A 13 -3.11 -4.26 6.73
N LEU A 14 -2.58 -3.11 7.19
CA LEU A 14 -1.38 -3.06 8.03
C LEU A 14 -1.55 -3.83 9.34
N LYS A 15 -2.72 -3.71 9.97
CA LYS A 15 -3.01 -4.44 11.22
C LYS A 15 -3.00 -5.96 10.98
N ILE A 16 -3.64 -6.40 9.89
CA ILE A 16 -3.71 -7.81 9.52
C ILE A 16 -2.30 -8.37 9.26
N VAL A 17 -1.48 -7.65 8.50
CA VAL A 17 -0.09 -8.03 8.21
C VAL A 17 0.76 -8.06 9.48
N ALA A 18 0.61 -7.07 10.36
CA ALA A 18 1.35 -7.00 11.62
C ALA A 18 0.97 -8.17 12.55
N ASP A 19 -0.31 -8.47 12.68
CA ASP A 19 -0.79 -9.57 13.52
C ASP A 19 -0.36 -10.94 12.98
N ALA A 20 -0.40 -11.14 11.66
CA ALA A 20 0.11 -12.35 11.02
C ALA A 20 1.62 -12.54 11.25
N LYS A 21 2.42 -11.47 11.13
CA LYS A 21 3.85 -11.51 11.45
C LYS A 21 4.10 -11.84 12.91
N LYS A 22 3.35 -11.24 13.84
CA LYS A 22 3.43 -11.55 15.29
C LYS A 22 3.06 -13.00 15.60
N ALA A 23 2.13 -13.58 14.86
CA ALA A 23 1.75 -14.99 14.98
C ALA A 23 2.76 -15.97 14.35
N GLY A 24 3.88 -15.48 13.80
CA GLY A 24 4.93 -16.31 13.22
C GLY A 24 4.70 -16.72 11.76
N ALA A 25 3.73 -16.11 11.06
CA ALA A 25 3.54 -16.37 9.64
C ALA A 25 4.81 -15.96 8.86
N PRO A 26 5.31 -16.78 7.91
CA PRO A 26 6.47 -16.46 7.07
C PRO A 26 6.09 -15.44 5.98
N LEU A 27 5.73 -14.23 6.41
CA LEU A 27 5.15 -13.15 5.61
C LEU A 27 6.04 -11.91 5.64
N THR A 28 6.32 -11.34 4.47
CA THR A 28 6.90 -10.00 4.32
C THR A 28 5.97 -9.13 3.47
N ALA A 29 6.15 -7.81 3.54
CA ALA A 29 5.40 -6.86 2.74
C ALA A 29 6.30 -5.67 2.40
N GLU A 30 6.07 -5.07 1.24
CA GLU A 30 6.70 -3.84 0.78
C GLU A 30 5.63 -2.82 0.39
N THR A 31 6.05 -1.57 0.23
CA THR A 31 5.24 -0.50 -0.34
C THR A 31 6.10 0.32 -1.31
N CYS A 32 5.47 1.13 -2.13
CA CYS A 32 6.15 1.98 -3.09
C CYS A 32 6.24 3.42 -2.58
N HIS A 33 7.30 4.13 -2.97
CA HIS A 33 7.51 5.53 -2.58
C HIS A 33 6.29 6.42 -2.89
N HIS A 34 5.63 6.21 -4.03
CA HIS A 34 4.49 7.03 -4.44
C HIS A 34 3.26 6.90 -3.50
N TYR A 35 3.09 5.79 -2.77
CA TYR A 35 2.04 5.66 -1.76
C TYR A 35 2.35 6.41 -0.46
N LEU A 36 3.63 6.70 -0.21
CA LEU A 36 4.07 7.48 0.95
C LEU A 36 4.15 8.99 0.65
N THR A 37 4.16 9.35 -0.63
CA THR A 37 4.34 10.74 -1.08
C THR A 37 3.03 11.37 -1.53
N PHE A 38 2.26 10.68 -2.37
CA PHE A 38 1.04 11.22 -2.96
C PHE A 38 -0.22 10.73 -2.24
N ALA A 39 -1.27 11.53 -2.32
CA ALA A 39 -2.62 11.15 -1.94
C ALA A 39 -3.59 11.49 -3.08
N ALA A 40 -4.68 10.73 -3.19
CA ALA A 40 -5.63 10.81 -4.30
C ALA A 40 -6.26 12.20 -4.45
N GLU A 41 -6.47 12.91 -3.34
CA GLU A 41 -7.02 14.28 -3.29
C GLU A 41 -6.09 15.32 -3.93
N ASP A 42 -4.80 15.01 -4.07
CA ASP A 42 -3.79 15.91 -4.63
C ASP A 42 -3.51 15.60 -6.13
N ILE A 43 -4.18 14.59 -6.72
CA ILE A 43 -4.00 14.20 -8.13
C ILE A 43 -5.01 14.98 -9.01
N PRO A 44 -4.55 15.76 -10.01
CA PRO A 44 -5.46 16.47 -10.90
C PRO A 44 -6.24 15.53 -11.83
N ASP A 45 -7.49 15.88 -12.12
CA ASP A 45 -8.35 15.13 -13.03
C ASP A 45 -7.67 14.87 -14.39
N GLY A 46 -7.79 13.63 -14.89
CA GLY A 46 -7.24 13.23 -16.18
C GLY A 46 -5.70 13.05 -16.21
N SER A 47 -5.01 13.20 -15.08
CA SER A 47 -3.54 13.07 -15.03
C SER A 47 -3.06 11.62 -15.05
N THR A 48 -2.98 11.04 -16.25
CA THR A 48 -2.65 9.61 -16.45
C THR A 48 -1.26 9.19 -15.96
N GLN A 49 -0.33 10.13 -15.76
CA GLN A 49 1.00 9.85 -15.20
C GLN A 49 0.97 9.33 -13.76
N PHE A 50 -0.12 9.53 -13.02
CA PHE A 50 -0.31 8.98 -11.67
C PHE A 50 -1.04 7.63 -11.65
N LYS A 51 -1.44 7.11 -12.82
CA LYS A 51 -2.14 5.82 -12.92
C LYS A 51 -1.18 4.67 -12.66
N CYS A 52 -1.42 3.91 -11.59
CA CYS A 52 -0.69 2.69 -11.25
C CYS A 52 -1.63 1.61 -10.68
N CYS A 53 -1.09 0.40 -10.47
CA CYS A 53 -1.78 -0.70 -9.82
C CYS A 53 -0.89 -1.27 -8.71
N PRO A 54 -1.34 -1.32 -7.45
CA PRO A 54 -2.57 -0.71 -6.89
C PRO A 54 -2.64 0.81 -7.10
N PRO A 55 -3.84 1.43 -7.03
CA PRO A 55 -3.96 2.88 -7.19
C PRO A 55 -3.39 3.63 -5.98
N ILE A 56 -3.02 4.90 -6.19
CA ILE A 56 -2.79 5.87 -5.11
C ILE A 56 -4.13 6.08 -4.38
N ARG A 57 -4.10 6.01 -3.05
CA ARG A 57 -5.30 6.11 -2.19
C ARG A 57 -5.38 7.48 -1.51
N ASN A 58 -6.43 7.69 -0.72
CA ASN A 58 -6.63 8.90 0.08
C ASN A 58 -5.56 9.08 1.17
N LYS A 59 -5.51 10.27 1.78
CA LYS A 59 -4.46 10.69 2.73
C LYS A 59 -4.31 9.76 3.95
N GLU A 60 -5.35 9.01 4.32
CA GLU A 60 -5.37 8.05 5.42
C GLU A 60 -4.54 6.78 5.14
N ASN A 61 -4.06 6.59 3.91
CA ASN A 61 -3.25 5.42 3.52
C ASN A 61 -1.74 5.67 3.52
N ARG A 62 -1.31 6.91 3.81
CA ARG A 62 0.09 7.29 3.97
C ARG A 62 0.50 7.21 5.44
#